data_AF-A0A923QBR1-F1
#
_entry.id   AF-A0A923QBR1-F1
#
_cell.length_a   1.000
_cell.length_b   1.000
_cell.length_c   1.000
_cell.angle_alpha   90.00
_cell.angle_beta   90.00
_cell.angle_gamma   90.00
#
_symmetry.space_group_name_H-M   'P 1'
#
loop_
_entity.id
_entity.type
_entity.pdbx_description
1 polymer ?
#
loop_
_entity_poly.entity_id
_entity_poly.type
_entity_poly.pdbx_seq_one_letter_code
_entity_poly.pdbx_strand_id
1 'polypeptide(L)'
;MTLEAILAYLHLVAILTLVVFISSEAALCRIEWMNAKVVERLGKVDLIYGIAAGAVLLTGIARTWWGVKGTGWYWTNPLLHTKLALFVVIGLMSIKPTMMFARWRKDLVATGALPADDQVR
;
A
#
# COMPACT_ATOMS: atom_id res chain seq x y z
N MET A 1 -19.03 -1.61 -21.93
CA MET A 1 -18.87 -0.15 -21.74
C MET A 1 -19.01 0.24 -20.27
N THR A 2 -20.11 -0.09 -19.57
CA THR A 2 -20.32 0.28 -18.15
C THR A 2 -19.40 -0.45 -17.17
N LEU A 3 -19.28 -1.78 -17.27
CA LEU A 3 -18.41 -2.58 -16.39
C LEU A 3 -16.94 -2.11 -16.44
N GLU A 4 -16.44 -1.86 -17.64
CA GLU A 4 -15.08 -1.37 -17.88
C GLU A 4 -14.81 -0.03 -17.21
N ALA A 5 -15.77 0.90 -17.29
CA ALA A 5 -15.68 2.18 -16.61
C ALA A 5 -15.66 1.98 -15.09
N ILE A 6 -16.54 1.12 -14.54
CA ILE A 6 -16.59 0.82 -13.11
C ILE A 6 -15.27 0.23 -12.62
N LEU A 7 -14.73 -0.79 -13.30
CA LEU A 7 -13.44 -1.39 -12.97
C LEU A 7 -12.31 -0.36 -13.07
N ALA A 8 -12.39 0.57 -14.03
CA ALA A 8 -11.42 1.64 -14.14
C ALA A 8 -11.47 2.61 -12.97
N TYR A 9 -12.66 3.08 -12.59
CA TYR A 9 -12.84 3.95 -11.44
C TYR A 9 -12.40 3.28 -10.14
N LEU A 10 -12.78 2.01 -9.92
CA LEU A 10 -12.34 1.25 -8.74
C LEU A 10 -10.81 1.14 -8.68
N HIS A 11 -10.16 0.83 -9.81
CA HIS A 11 -8.70 0.73 -9.86
C HIS A 11 -8.03 2.09 -9.61
N LEU A 12 -8.55 3.18 -10.18
CA LEU A 12 -8.01 4.52 -9.97
C LEU A 12 -8.18 4.98 -8.52
N VAL A 13 -9.35 4.76 -7.91
CA VAL A 13 -9.57 5.05 -6.49
C VAL A 13 -8.60 4.25 -5.64
N ALA A 14 -8.43 2.94 -5.90
CA ALA A 14 -7.47 2.11 -5.17
C ALA A 14 -6.03 2.63 -5.28
N ILE A 15 -5.60 3.07 -6.48
CA ILE A 15 -4.27 3.66 -6.69
C ILE A 15 -4.13 4.96 -5.89
N LEU A 16 -5.13 5.85 -5.96
CA LEU A 16 -5.09 7.13 -5.24
C LEU A 16 -5.06 6.92 -3.74
N THR A 17 -5.87 5.98 -3.21
CA THR A 17 -5.81 5.59 -1.81
C THR A 17 -4.43 5.06 -1.45
N LEU A 18 -3.87 4.14 -2.24
CA LEU A 18 -2.53 3.61 -2.00
C LEU A 18 -1.48 4.73 -1.92
N VAL A 19 -1.49 5.66 -2.87
CA VAL A 19 -0.52 6.78 -2.92
C VAL A 19 -0.71 7.73 -1.75
N VAL A 20 -1.94 8.04 -1.35
CA VAL A 20 -2.23 8.92 -0.21
C VAL A 20 -1.72 8.29 1.09
N PHE A 21 -2.01 7.01 1.32
CA PHE A 21 -1.66 6.37 2.60
C PHE A 21 -0.16 6.06 2.72
N ILE A 22 0.52 5.63 1.65
CA ILE A 22 1.99 5.48 1.70
C ILE A 22 2.70 6.83 1.89
N SER A 23 2.20 7.90 1.27
CA SER A 23 2.74 9.25 1.49
C SER A 23 2.47 9.75 2.92
N SER A 24 1.33 9.36 3.50
CA SER A 24 1.00 9.67 4.90
C SER A 24 1.90 8.94 5.87
N GLU A 25 2.27 7.69 5.62
CA GLU A 25 3.27 6.95 6.42
C GLU A 25 4.62 7.67 6.40
N ALA A 26 5.10 8.02 5.21
CA ALA A 26 6.35 8.76 5.05
C ALA A 26 6.32 10.12 5.77
N ALA A 27 5.17 10.82 5.74
CA ALA A 27 5.00 12.08 6.45
C ALA A 27 4.96 11.90 7.99
N LEU A 28 4.37 10.81 8.48
CA LEU A 28 4.25 10.50 9.91
C LEU A 28 5.55 9.92 10.50
N CYS A 29 6.41 9.30 9.68
CA CYS A 29 7.74 8.82 10.07
C CYS A 29 8.74 9.98 10.19
N ARG A 30 8.44 10.95 11.07
CA ARG A 30 9.33 12.05 11.45
C ARG A 30 9.57 11.97 12.95
N ILE A 31 10.84 11.92 13.34
CA ILE A 31 11.28 11.86 14.75
C ILE A 31 10.65 12.99 15.57
N GLU A 32 10.63 14.20 15.02
CA GLU A 32 10.08 15.41 15.65
C GLU A 32 8.60 15.26 16.07
N TRP A 33 7.84 14.38 15.41
CA TRP A 33 6.42 14.18 15.65
C TRP A 33 6.10 12.87 16.36
N MET A 34 7.12 12.04 16.64
CA MET A 34 6.94 10.69 17.15
C MET A 34 6.36 10.70 18.56
N ASN A 35 5.18 10.10 18.72
CA ASN A 35 4.50 9.94 20.00
C ASN A 35 3.56 8.73 19.95
N ALA A 36 2.98 8.36 21.09
CA ALA A 36 2.12 7.19 21.22
C ALA A 36 0.95 7.18 20.22
N LYS A 37 0.28 8.33 20.01
CA LYS A 37 -0.83 8.46 19.07
C LYS A 37 -0.38 8.32 17.62
N VAL A 38 0.83 8.77 17.29
CA VAL A 38 1.42 8.60 15.95
C VAL A 38 1.71 7.13 15.68
N VAL A 39 2.30 6.40 16.62
CA VAL A 39 2.57 4.95 16.47
C VAL A 39 1.27 4.17 16.24
N GLU A 40 0.21 4.44 17.02
CA GLU A 40 -1.09 3.82 16.80
C GLU A 40 -1.72 4.18 15.44
N ARG A 41 -1.57 5.45 15.03
CA ARG A 41 -2.06 5.92 13.73
C ARG A 41 -1.30 5.25 12.59
N LEU A 42 0.01 5.09 12.72
CA LEU A 42 0.88 4.49 11.70
C LEU A 42 0.40 3.07 11.35
N GLY A 43 0.07 2.25 12.37
CA GLY A 43 -0.50 0.93 12.13
C GLY A 43 -1.88 0.94 11.45
N LYS A 44 -2.70 1.98 11.65
CA LYS A 44 -3.99 2.12 10.94
C LYS A 44 -3.79 2.58 9.49
N VAL A 45 -2.85 3.50 9.26
CA VAL A 45 -2.50 4.01 7.93
C VAL A 45 -1.89 2.87 7.10
N ASP A 46 -0.98 2.09 7.68
CA ASP A 46 -0.36 0.90 7.07
C ASP A 46 -1.39 -0.18 6.72
N LEU A 47 -2.39 -0.43 7.58
CA LEU A 47 -3.49 -1.33 7.25
C LEU A 47 -4.28 -0.84 6.02
N ILE A 48 -4.61 0.46 5.96
CA ILE A 48 -5.37 1.02 4.83
C ILE A 48 -4.53 0.98 3.55
N TYR A 49 -3.23 1.28 3.64
CA TYR A 49 -2.28 1.12 2.54
C TYR A 49 -2.26 -0.34 2.03
N GLY A 50 -2.14 -1.32 2.93
CA GLY A 50 -2.13 -2.74 2.57
C GLY A 50 -3.43 -3.19 1.91
N ILE A 51 -4.58 -2.75 2.42
CA ILE A 51 -5.89 -3.00 1.80
C ILE A 51 -5.97 -2.35 0.41
N ALA A 52 -5.49 -1.11 0.26
CA ALA A 52 -5.47 -0.42 -1.01
C ALA A 52 -4.56 -1.12 -2.03
N ALA A 53 -3.39 -1.63 -1.61
CA ALA A 53 -2.52 -2.45 -2.44
C ALA A 53 -3.23 -3.73 -2.92
N GLY A 54 -3.90 -4.44 -2.02
CA GLY A 54 -4.75 -5.58 -2.39
C GLY A 54 -5.82 -5.20 -3.41
N ALA A 55 -6.51 -4.08 -3.18
CA ALA A 55 -7.54 -3.59 -4.09
C ALA A 55 -6.98 -3.21 -5.47
N VAL A 56 -5.80 -2.57 -5.54
CA VAL A 56 -5.11 -2.27 -6.81
C VAL A 56 -4.83 -3.57 -7.58
N LEU A 57 -4.31 -4.59 -6.90
CA LEU A 57 -3.99 -5.87 -7.54
C LEU A 57 -5.23 -6.59 -8.05
N LEU A 58 -6.26 -6.72 -7.20
CA LEU A 58 -7.52 -7.40 -7.55
C LEU A 58 -8.24 -6.70 -8.70
N THR A 59 -8.37 -5.37 -8.64
CA THR A 59 -8.99 -4.59 -9.73
C THR A 59 -8.13 -4.59 -10.99
N GLY A 60 -6.80 -4.61 -10.87
CA GLY A 60 -5.89 -4.74 -12.01
C GLY A 60 -6.07 -6.06 -12.74
N ILE A 61 -6.09 -7.17 -11.99
CA ILE A 61 -6.37 -8.52 -12.50
C ILE A 61 -7.75 -8.56 -13.16
N ALA A 62 -8.79 -8.06 -12.49
CA ALA A 62 -10.14 -7.98 -13.03
C ALA A 62 -10.17 -7.29 -14.41
N ARG A 63 -9.42 -6.19 -14.56
CA ARG A 63 -9.30 -5.46 -15.83
C ARG A 63 -8.54 -6.23 -16.91
N THR A 64 -7.60 -7.11 -16.56
CA THR A 64 -6.95 -7.98 -17.56
C THR A 64 -7.87 -9.08 -18.08
N TRP A 65 -8.85 -9.52 -17.28
CA TRP A 65 -9.80 -10.58 -17.65
C TRP A 65 -11.05 -10.06 -18.36
N TRP A 66 -11.68 -9.02 -17.81
CA TRP A 66 -12.93 -8.47 -18.32
C TRP A 66 -12.73 -7.24 -19.23
N GLY A 67 -11.47 -6.83 -19.40
CA GLY A 67 -11.06 -5.68 -20.18
C GLY A 67 -11.44 -5.72 -21.66
N VAL A 68 -11.70 -4.55 -22.26
CA VAL A 68 -12.07 -4.43 -23.70
C VAL A 68 -11.07 -5.12 -24.65
N LYS A 69 -9.77 -5.12 -24.31
CA LYS A 69 -8.71 -5.66 -25.19
C LYS A 69 -8.56 -7.18 -25.14
N GLY A 70 -9.27 -7.86 -24.23
CA GLY A 70 -9.17 -9.30 -24.00
C GLY A 70 -7.88 -9.74 -23.32
N THR A 71 -7.93 -10.88 -22.63
CA THR A 71 -6.83 -11.45 -21.84
C THR A 71 -5.54 -11.62 -22.63
N GLY A 72 -5.64 -12.15 -23.86
CA GLY A 72 -4.49 -12.42 -24.72
C GLY A 72 -3.64 -11.17 -24.95
N TRP A 73 -4.27 -10.02 -25.24
CA TRP A 73 -3.55 -8.77 -25.47
C TRP A 73 -2.86 -8.25 -24.21
N TYR A 74 -3.54 -8.31 -23.06
CA TYR A 74 -2.98 -7.83 -21.79
C TYR A 74 -1.77 -8.66 -21.37
N TRP A 75 -1.88 -9.98 -21.41
CA TRP A 75 -0.83 -10.89 -20.94
C TRP A 75 0.36 -11.01 -21.90
N THR A 76 0.22 -10.60 -23.17
CA THR A 76 1.37 -10.46 -24.09
C THR A 76 2.04 -9.08 -24.00
N ASN A 77 1.45 -8.13 -23.27
CA ASN A 77 1.95 -6.76 -23.23
C ASN A 77 3.12 -6.60 -22.23
N PRO A 78 4.33 -6.22 -22.67
CA PRO A 78 5.47 -6.08 -21.79
C PRO A 78 5.29 -4.99 -20.72
N LEU A 79 4.52 -3.93 -21.00
CA LEU A 79 4.26 -2.87 -20.04
C LEU A 79 3.42 -3.33 -18.85
N LEU A 80 2.51 -4.30 -19.06
CA LEU A 80 1.75 -4.90 -17.96
C LEU A 80 2.70 -5.63 -17.01
N HIS A 81 3.59 -6.45 -17.57
CA HIS A 81 4.59 -7.20 -16.80
C HIS A 81 5.51 -6.27 -16.02
N THR A 82 6.01 -5.20 -16.64
CA THR A 82 6.83 -4.19 -15.95
C THR A 82 6.06 -3.55 -14.80
N LYS A 83 4.80 -3.14 -15.02
CA LYS A 83 3.96 -2.55 -13.95
C LYS A 83 3.74 -3.54 -12.80
N LEU A 84 3.45 -4.80 -13.12
CA LEU A 84 3.24 -5.84 -12.12
C LEU A 84 4.53 -6.15 -11.34
N ALA A 85 5.66 -6.24 -12.01
CA ALA A 85 6.96 -6.46 -11.38
C ALA A 85 7.32 -5.32 -10.43
N LEU A 86 7.16 -4.06 -10.85
CA LEU A 86 7.37 -2.90 -9.98
C LEU A 86 6.42 -2.91 -8.78
N PHE A 87 5.15 -3.25 -9.00
CA PHE A 87 4.17 -3.35 -7.93
C PHE A 87 4.56 -4.41 -6.88
N VAL A 88 5.02 -5.59 -7.34
CA VAL A 88 5.52 -6.66 -6.45
C VAL A 88 6.78 -6.21 -5.70
N VAL A 89 7.73 -5.56 -6.37
CA VAL A 89 8.96 -5.04 -5.72
C VAL A 89 8.61 -4.03 -4.63
N ILE A 90 7.72 -3.08 -4.91
CA ILE A 90 7.25 -2.11 -3.91
C ILE A 90 6.55 -2.81 -2.74
N GLY A 91 5.70 -3.80 -3.02
CA GLY A 91 5.04 -4.60 -1.99
C GLY A 91 6.03 -5.35 -1.09
N LEU A 92 7.07 -5.95 -1.68
CA LEU A 92 8.14 -6.63 -0.93
C LEU A 92 8.93 -5.64 -0.07
N MET A 93 9.25 -4.46 -0.60
CA MET A 93 9.93 -3.41 0.15
C MET A 93 9.09 -2.90 1.33
N SER A 94 7.77 -2.91 1.22
CA SER A 94 6.85 -2.46 2.26
C SER A 94 6.71 -3.44 3.45
N ILE A 95 7.04 -4.73 3.27
CA ILE A 95 6.97 -5.72 4.35
C ILE A 95 7.80 -5.30 5.58
N LYS A 96 9.00 -4.75 5.36
CA LYS A 96 9.88 -4.34 6.47
C LYS A 96 9.24 -3.22 7.32
N PRO A 97 8.81 -2.08 6.74
CA PRO A 97 8.06 -1.05 7.48
C PRO A 97 6.83 -1.58 8.23
N THR A 98 5.99 -2.40 7.60
CA THR A 98 4.80 -2.98 8.23
C THR A 98 5.15 -3.77 9.50
N MET A 99 6.19 -4.60 9.42
CA MET A 99 6.67 -5.38 10.58
C MET A 99 7.25 -4.48 11.68
N MET A 100 7.93 -3.38 11.32
CA MET A 100 8.45 -2.40 12.27
C MET A 100 7.31 -1.67 12.99
N PHE A 101 6.30 -1.18 12.27
CA PHE A 101 5.14 -0.50 12.87
C PHE A 101 4.36 -1.42 13.80
N ALA A 102 4.19 -2.69 13.42
CA ALA A 102 3.56 -3.70 14.27
C ALA A 102 4.35 -3.94 15.56
N ARG A 103 5.69 -3.98 15.48
CA ARG A 103 6.57 -4.11 16.64
C ARG A 103 6.49 -2.89 17.55
N TRP A 104 6.60 -1.68 17.00
CA TRP A 104 6.50 -0.44 17.79
C TRP A 104 5.19 -0.33 18.54
N ARG A 105 4.07 -0.73 17.90
CA ARG A 105 2.77 -0.75 18.56
C ARG A 105 2.73 -1.77 19.71
N LYS A 106 3.34 -2.94 19.53
CA LYS A 106 3.45 -3.95 20.61
C LYS A 106 4.28 -3.43 21.78
N ASP A 107 5.43 -2.83 21.50
CA ASP A 107 6.32 -2.29 22.52
C ASP A 107 5.65 -1.12 23.27
N LEU A 108 4.97 -0.23 22.55
CA LEU A 108 4.20 0.87 23.14
C LEU A 108 3.10 0.36 24.08
N VAL A 109 2.36 -0.69 23.70
CA VAL A 109 1.30 -1.26 24.55
C VAL A 109 1.89 -1.99 25.76
N ALA A 110 3.03 -2.67 25.61
CA ALA A 110 3.63 -3.48 26.66
C ALA A 110 4.39 -2.64 27.70
N THR A 111 5.13 -1.61 27.26
CA THR A 111 6.08 -0.87 28.11
C THR A 111 5.87 0.64 28.11
N GLY A 112 5.03 1.17 27.21
CA GLY A 112 4.91 2.62 26.99
C GLY A 112 6.09 3.23 26.23
N ALA A 113 7.07 2.42 25.80
CA ALA A 113 8.25 2.91 25.10
C ALA A 113 7.92 3.35 23.66
N LEU A 114 8.52 4.46 23.25
CA LEU A 114 8.50 4.93 21.87
C LEU A 114 9.66 4.31 21.07
N PRO A 115 9.53 4.21 19.73
CA PRO A 115 10.63 3.74 18.90
C PRO A 115 11.85 4.65 19.01
N ALA A 116 13.04 4.06 18.98
CA ALA A 116 14.30 4.79 19.02
C ALA A 116 14.56 5.54 17.70
N ASP A 117 15.29 6.66 17.78
CA ASP A 117 15.54 7.57 16.66
C ASP A 117 16.22 6.89 15.44
N ASP A 118 17.04 5.87 15.69
CA ASP A 118 17.70 5.07 14.65
C ASP A 118 16.73 4.20 13.85
N GLN A 119 15.56 3.88 14.41
CA GLN A 119 14.54 3.06 13.75
C GLN A 119 13.58 3.89 12.90
N VAL A 120 13.51 5.20 13.14
CA VAL A 120 12.62 6.12 12.41
C VAL A 120 13.32 6.75 11.19
N ARG A 121 14.65 6.59 11.08
CA ARG A 121 15.49 7.11 10.01
C ARG A 121 15.50 6.26 8.73
#